data_AF-A0A832R5P0-F1
#
_entry.id   AF-A0A832R5P0-F1
#
_cell.length_a   1.000
_cell.length_b   1.000
_cell.length_c   1.000
_cell.angle_alpha   90.00
_cell.angle_beta   90.00
_cell.angle_gamma   90.00
#
_symmetry.space_group_name_H-M   'P 1'
#
loop_
_entity.id
_entity.type
_entity.pdbx_description
1 polymer ?
#
loop_
_entity_poly.entity_id
_entity_poly.type
_entity_poly.pdbx_seq_one_letter_code
_entity_poly.pdbx_strand_id
1 'polypeptide(L)'
;MTVRLAVVMDPIADISYKKDSSLAMLLAARKLGWELWYCEQPDLYLDHSRAMGLLRPLDVRADPENWFTLGEVERKPLADIDVILMRKDPPFDADYIY
;
A
#
# COMPACT_ATOMS: atom_id res chain seq x y z
N MET A 1 -19.27 0.28 8.29
CA MET A 1 -18.30 -0.68 7.75
C MET A 1 -17.10 0.12 7.31
N THR A 2 -15.92 -0.22 7.78
CA THR A 2 -14.68 0.47 7.39
C THR A 2 -14.08 -0.26 6.19
N VAL A 3 -13.73 0.48 5.14
CA VAL A 3 -13.09 -0.09 3.94
C VAL A 3 -11.60 -0.30 4.23
N ARG A 4 -11.07 -1.46 3.86
CA ARG A 4 -9.65 -1.81 3.93
C ARG A 4 -9.03 -1.61 2.55
N LEU A 5 -8.12 -0.65 2.46
CA LEU A 5 -7.38 -0.33 1.25
C LEU A 5 -5.92 -0.74 1.45
N ALA A 6 -5.40 -1.56 0.54
CA ALA A 6 -3.97 -1.78 0.42
C ALA A 6 -3.41 -0.97 -0.75
N VAL A 7 -2.21 -0.41 -0.57
CA VAL A 7 -1.42 0.16 -1.66
C VAL A 7 -0.18 -0.71 -1.87
N VAL A 8 0.06 -1.07 -3.14
CA VAL A 8 1.29 -1.71 -3.59
C VAL A 8 2.09 -0.64 -4.32
N MET A 9 3.22 -0.22 -3.79
CA MET A 9 4.02 0.86 -4.38
C MET A 9 5.51 0.68 -4.09
N ASP A 10 6.34 1.49 -4.77
CA ASP A 10 7.74 1.66 -4.39
C ASP A 10 7.85 2.26 -2.97
N PRO A 11 9.02 2.18 -2.31
CA PRO A 11 9.18 2.58 -0.92
C PRO A 11 8.53 3.93 -0.59
N ILE A 12 7.53 3.90 0.31
CA ILE A 12 6.79 5.13 0.72
C ILE A 12 7.70 6.19 1.36
N ALA A 13 8.89 5.79 1.83
CA ALA A 13 9.93 6.68 2.34
C ALA A 13 10.59 7.54 1.24
N ASP A 14 10.59 7.07 -0.01
CA ASP A 14 11.34 7.68 -1.11
C ASP A 14 10.46 8.59 -1.99
N ILE A 15 9.18 8.73 -1.64
CA ILE A 15 8.24 9.54 -2.43
C ILE A 15 8.50 11.04 -2.29
N SER A 16 8.14 11.80 -3.34
CA SER A 16 8.09 13.26 -3.25
C SER A 16 6.79 13.72 -2.59
N TYR A 17 6.83 14.05 -1.28
CA TYR A 17 5.66 14.49 -0.49
C TYR A 17 4.73 15.50 -1.21
N LYS A 18 5.30 16.47 -1.93
CA LYS A 18 4.52 17.53 -2.63
C LYS A 18 3.94 17.12 -3.98
N LYS A 19 4.41 16.03 -4.58
CA LYS A 19 4.07 15.64 -5.97
C LYS A 19 3.50 14.24 -6.09
N ASP A 20 3.51 13.46 -5.01
CA ASP A 20 3.07 12.08 -5.04
C ASP A 20 1.55 11.96 -4.98
N SER A 21 0.97 11.42 -6.05
CA SER A 21 -0.49 11.21 -6.14
C SER A 21 -0.96 10.02 -5.30
N SER A 22 -0.09 9.05 -5.01
CA SER A 22 -0.41 7.91 -4.13
C SER A 22 -0.68 8.42 -2.70
N LEU A 23 0.19 9.28 -2.16
CA LEU A 23 0.01 9.93 -0.86
C LEU A 23 -1.28 10.76 -0.81
N ALA A 24 -1.60 11.50 -1.88
CA ALA A 24 -2.85 12.26 -1.96
C ALA A 24 -4.09 11.36 -1.84
N MET A 25 -4.08 10.20 -2.51
CA MET A 25 -5.16 9.20 -2.41
C MET A 25 -5.25 8.60 -1.01
N LEU A 26 -4.12 8.26 -0.40
CA LEU A 26 -4.06 7.69 0.96
C LEU A 26 -4.57 8.70 2.02
N LEU A 27 -4.21 9.97 1.91
CA LEU A 27 -4.71 11.03 2.77
C LEU A 27 -6.24 11.20 2.62
N ALA A 28 -6.77 11.07 1.40
CA ALA A 28 -8.22 11.11 1.17
C ALA A 28 -8.93 9.89 1.78
N ALA A 29 -8.38 8.68 1.59
CA ALA A 29 -8.92 7.46 2.19
C ALA A 29 -8.90 7.52 3.73
N ARG A 30 -7.82 8.01 4.33
CA ARG A 30 -7.75 8.26 5.78
C ARG A 30 -8.85 9.21 6.26
N LYS A 31 -9.12 10.30 5.54
CA LYS A 31 -10.20 11.25 5.88
C LYS A 31 -11.60 10.61 5.84
N LEU A 32 -11.78 9.57 5.01
CA LEU A 32 -13.00 8.75 4.99
C LEU A 32 -13.05 7.70 6.11
N GLY A 33 -12.01 7.64 6.96
CA GLY A 33 -11.90 6.68 8.06
C GLY A 33 -11.54 5.28 7.60
N TRP A 34 -10.96 5.12 6.41
CA TRP A 34 -10.57 3.80 5.88
C TRP A 34 -9.32 3.26 6.57
N GLU A 35 -9.24 1.94 6.68
CA GLU A 35 -8.04 1.25 7.14
C GLU A 35 -7.06 1.13 5.99
N LEU A 36 -5.82 1.57 6.21
CA LEU A 36 -4.79 1.56 5.19
C LEU A 36 -3.76 0.48 5.48
N TRP A 37 -3.36 -0.20 4.41
CA TRP A 37 -2.34 -1.23 4.41
C TRP A 37 -1.30 -0.90 3.35
N TYR A 38 -0.05 -1.17 3.65
CA TYR A 38 1.09 -0.94 2.77
C TYR A 38 1.80 -2.26 2.50
N CYS A 39 2.21 -2.46 1.26
CA CYS A 39 3.24 -3.43 0.91
C CYS A 39 3.96 -3.02 -0.37
N GLU A 40 5.09 -3.66 -0.62
CA GLU A 40 5.84 -3.54 -1.86
C GLU A 40 5.55 -4.75 -2.76
N GLN A 41 5.91 -4.71 -4.04
CA GLN A 41 5.63 -5.83 -4.94
C GLN A 41 6.21 -7.18 -4.47
N PRO A 42 7.44 -7.25 -3.92
CA PRO A 42 8.00 -8.52 -3.42
C PRO A 42 7.25 -9.12 -2.22
N ASP A 43 6.41 -8.34 -1.55
CA ASP A 43 5.61 -8.82 -0.41
C ASP A 43 4.37 -9.61 -0.87
N LEU A 44 4.05 -9.61 -2.17
CA LEU A 44 2.94 -10.35 -2.75
C LEU A 44 3.40 -11.75 -3.19
N TYR A 45 2.63 -12.77 -2.83
CA TYR A 45 2.97 -14.15 -3.18
C TYR A 45 1.74 -15.06 -3.21
N LEU A 46 1.93 -16.25 -3.77
CA LEU A 46 0.94 -17.32 -3.73
C LEU A 46 1.34 -18.34 -2.66
N ASP A 47 0.38 -18.69 -1.79
CA ASP A 47 0.50 -19.81 -0.87
C ASP A 47 -0.61 -20.82 -1.17
N HIS A 48 -0.25 -22.00 -1.67
CA HIS A 48 -1.21 -23.04 -2.08
C HIS A 48 -2.36 -22.49 -2.96
N SER A 49 -2.02 -21.71 -4.00
CA SER A 49 -2.97 -21.03 -4.91
C SER A 49 -3.85 -19.94 -4.27
N ARG A 50 -3.57 -19.56 -3.02
CA ARG A 50 -4.19 -18.41 -2.35
C ARG A 50 -3.30 -17.18 -2.50
N ALA A 51 -3.87 -16.07 -2.94
CA ALA A 51 -3.17 -14.79 -3.01
C ALA A 51 -2.97 -14.21 -1.60
N MET A 52 -1.71 -14.00 -1.24
CA MET A 52 -1.28 -13.55 0.08
C MET A 52 -0.39 -12.31 -0.04
N GLY A 53 -0.31 -11.54 1.04
CA GLY A 53 0.59 -10.41 1.17
C GLY A 53 1.23 -10.33 2.55
N LEU A 54 2.45 -9.80 2.62
CA LEU A 54 3.04 -9.26 3.85
C LEU A 54 2.66 -7.79 3.93
N LEU A 55 1.62 -7.47 4.68
CA LEU A 55 1.05 -6.11 4.75
C LEU A 55 1.46 -5.45 6.06
N ARG A 56 1.73 -4.15 6.02
CA ARG A 56 1.95 -3.33 7.22
C ARG A 56 0.77 -2.37 7.39
N PRO A 57 0.19 -2.22 8.60
CA PRO A 57 -0.75 -1.14 8.87
C PRO A 57 -0.10 0.21 8.55
N LEU A 58 -0.82 1.09 7.87
CA LEU A 58 -0.30 2.37 7.42
C LEU A 58 -1.12 3.52 8.04
N ASP A 59 -0.43 4.47 8.67
CA ASP A 59 -1.00 5.80 8.99
C ASP A 59 -0.29 6.85 8.14
N VAL A 60 -1.03 7.75 7.50
CA VAL A 60 -0.47 8.84 6.67
C VAL A 60 -0.89 10.21 7.18
N ARG A 61 0.00 11.20 7.09
CA ARG A 61 -0.22 12.54 7.63
C ARG A 61 0.19 13.60 6.62
N ALA A 62 -0.49 14.75 6.67
CA ALA A 62 -0.10 15.91 5.89
C ALA A 62 1.04 16.66 6.60
N ASP A 63 2.16 15.97 6.79
CA ASP A 63 3.36 16.45 7.48
C ASP A 63 4.61 16.16 6.63
N PRO A 64 5.31 17.19 6.11
CA PRO A 64 6.52 17.02 5.30
C PRO A 64 7.71 16.37 6.02
N GLU A 65 7.73 16.29 7.35
CA GLU A 65 8.81 15.66 8.11
C GLU A 65 8.45 14.23 8.55
N ASN A 66 7.16 13.89 8.56
CA ASN A 66 6.67 12.62 9.08
C ASN A 66 5.32 12.22 8.45
N TRP A 67 5.31 12.06 7.13
CA TRP A 67 4.08 11.83 6.34
C TRP A 67 3.51 10.42 6.46
N PHE A 68 4.23 9.48 7.07
CA PHE A 68 3.76 8.10 7.21
C PHE A 68 4.29 7.42 8.48
N THR A 69 3.62 6.35 8.90
CA THR A 69 4.15 5.38 9.86
C THR A 69 3.64 4.01 9.48
N LEU A 70 4.54 3.03 9.55
CA LEU A 70 4.24 1.63 9.31
C LEU A 70 4.19 0.89 10.64
N GLY A 71 3.17 0.07 10.82
CA GLY A 71 3.11 -0.90 11.90
C GLY A 71 3.95 -2.15 11.62
N GLU A 72 3.83 -3.13 12.51
CA GLU A 72 4.42 -4.45 12.34
C GLU A 72 3.86 -5.16 11.10
N VAL A 73 4.68 -6.03 10.51
CA VAL A 73 4.28 -6.80 9.34
C VAL A 73 3.29 -7.90 9.72
N GLU A 74 2.22 -8.01 8.94
CA GLU A 74 1.18 -9.02 9.09
C GLU A 74 1.02 -9.83 7.81
N ARG A 75 0.98 -11.16 7.97
CA ARG A 75 0.65 -12.07 6.88
C ARG A 75 -0.86 -12.11 6.68
N LYS A 76 -1.35 -11.64 5.53
CA LYS A 76 -2.79 -11.60 5.23
C LYS A 76 -3.15 -12.17 3.86
N PRO A 77 -4.32 -12.84 3.75
CA PRO A 77 -4.96 -13.08 2.46
C PRO A 77 -5.33 -11.76 1.80
N LEU A 78 -5.03 -11.60 0.50
CA LEU A 78 -5.45 -10.41 -0.24
C LEU A 78 -6.97 -10.35 -0.42
N ALA A 79 -7.67 -11.48 -0.29
CA ALA A 79 -9.13 -11.56 -0.27
C ALA A 79 -9.76 -10.86 0.95
N ASP A 80 -8.99 -10.58 2.00
CA ASP A 80 -9.43 -9.81 3.16
C ASP A 80 -9.26 -8.29 2.94
N ILE A 81 -8.78 -7.86 1.78
CA ILE A 81 -8.63 -6.44 1.43
C ILE A 81 -9.74 -6.07 0.44
N ASP A 82 -10.44 -4.96 0.71
CA ASP A 82 -11.60 -4.57 -0.09
C ASP A 82 -11.16 -3.86 -1.40
N VAL A 83 -10.05 -3.13 -1.36
CA VAL A 83 -9.48 -2.40 -2.51
C VAL A 83 -7.95 -2.49 -2.50
N ILE A 84 -7.34 -2.81 -3.64
CA ILE A 84 -5.88 -2.76 -3.82
C ILE A 84 -5.54 -1.72 -4.89
N LEU A 85 -4.74 -0.72 -4.52
CA LEU A 85 -4.15 0.24 -5.46
C LEU A 85 -2.77 -0.25 -5.90
N MET A 86 -2.65 -0.70 -7.15
CA MET A 86 -1.35 -1.03 -7.76
C MET A 86 -0.70 0.26 -8.29
N ARG A 87 0.27 0.78 -7.54
CA ARG A 87 0.93 2.09 -7.72
C ARG A 87 2.46 1.96 -7.80
N LYS A 88 2.95 0.89 -8.41
CA LYS A 88 4.36 0.76 -8.78
C LYS A 88 4.66 1.63 -10.00
N ASP A 89 5.72 2.42 -9.94
CA ASP A 89 6.14 3.24 -11.08
C ASP A 89 6.67 2.34 -12.21
N PRO A 90 6.49 2.73 -13.49
CA PRO A 90 7.13 2.04 -14.62
C PRO A 90 8.67 2.04 -14.49
N PRO A 91 9.38 1.11 -15.13
CA PRO A 91 9.03 0.55 -16.44
C PRO A 91 8.08 -0.64 -16.38
N PHE A 92 7.34 -0.82 -17.47
CA PHE A 92 6.63 -2.08 -17.73
C PHE A 92 7.69 -3.08 -18.23
N ASP A 93 8.40 -3.73 -17.31
CA ASP A 93 9.38 -4.77 -17.58
C ASP A 93 8.85 -6.17 -17.19
N ALA A 94 9.66 -7.21 -17.37
CA ALA A 94 9.24 -8.58 -17.14
C ALA A 94 8.80 -8.82 -15.67
N ASP A 95 9.38 -8.09 -14.71
CA ASP A 95 9.02 -8.16 -13.29
C ASP A 95 7.64 -7.50 -13.01
N TYR A 96 7.08 -6.75 -13.96
CA TYR A 96 5.69 -6.30 -13.92
C TYR A 96 4.70 -7.41 -14.31
N ILE A 97 5.14 -8.39 -15.10
CA ILE A 97 4.29 -9.46 -15.65
C ILE A 97 4.44 -10.79 -14.87
N TYR A 98 5.65 -11.13 -14.42
CA TYR A 98 6.01 -12.47 -13.94
C TYR A 98 6.29 -12.53 -12.44
#